data_AF-A0A7J6W7S0-F1
#
_entry.id   AF-A0A7J6W7S0-F1
#
_cell.length_a   1.000
_cell.length_b   1.000
_cell.length_c   1.000
_cell.angle_alpha   90.00
_cell.angle_beta   90.00
_cell.angle_gamma   90.00
#
_symmetry.space_group_name_H-M   'P 1'
#
loop_
_entity.id
_entity.type
_entity.pdbx_description
1 polymer ?
#
loop_
_entity_poly.entity_id
_entity_poly.type
_entity_poly.pdbx_seq_one_letter_code
_entity_poly.pdbx_strand_id
1 'polypeptide(L)'
;SSGVLADLVVCWVMMSIVSTAANLMQDFKTGVCTDILIPMGRNHNNSMFPIAPFSLQKHMEFCKGVFNATVIPRPNWILTEFGGRVSFLPDNIHSHSNVPVKMSSS
;
A
#
# COMPACT_ATOMS: atom_id res chain seq x y z
N SER A 1 -26.71 -14.02 -34.61
CA SER A 1 -26.84 -12.71 -33.95
C SER A 1 -26.72 -12.77 -32.42
N SER A 2 -26.88 -13.94 -31.79
CA SER A 2 -26.92 -14.10 -30.32
C SER A 2 -25.57 -14.01 -29.58
N GLY A 3 -24.44 -14.25 -30.25
CA GLY A 3 -23.11 -14.23 -29.63
C GLY A 3 -22.57 -12.82 -29.33
N VAL A 4 -22.91 -11.84 -30.18
CA VAL A 4 -22.39 -10.46 -30.05
C VAL A 4 -22.91 -9.77 -28.79
N LEU A 5 -24.17 -10.04 -28.42
CA LEU A 5 -24.76 -9.54 -27.17
C LEU A 5 -24.10 -10.16 -25.93
N ALA A 6 -23.75 -11.46 -25.99
CA ALA A 6 -23.05 -12.12 -24.90
C ALA A 6 -21.63 -11.55 -24.70
N ASP A 7 -20.88 -11.33 -25.78
CA ASP A 7 -19.54 -10.70 -25.72
C ASP A 7 -19.60 -9.27 -25.17
N LEU A 8 -20.57 -8.47 -25.58
CA LEU A 8 -20.74 -7.10 -25.07
C LEU A 8 -21.09 -7.08 -23.57
N VAL A 9 -21.96 -7.98 -23.11
CA VAL A 9 -22.31 -8.12 -21.69
C VAL A 9 -21.09 -8.56 -20.88
N VAL A 10 -20.30 -9.52 -21.38
CA VAL A 10 -19.06 -9.94 -20.73
C VAL A 10 -18.06 -8.78 -20.65
N CYS A 11 -17.82 -8.05 -21.74
CA CYS A 11 -16.97 -6.87 -21.71
C CYS A 11 -17.47 -5.82 -20.70
N TRP A 12 -18.78 -5.58 -20.62
CA TRP A 12 -19.37 -4.65 -19.65
C TRP A 12 -19.12 -5.08 -18.20
N VAL A 13 -19.30 -6.36 -17.91
CA VAL A 13 -19.04 -6.93 -16.59
C VAL A 13 -17.55 -6.86 -16.27
N MET A 14 -16.68 -7.20 -17.22
CA MET A 14 -15.22 -7.13 -17.03
C MET A 14 -14.75 -5.68 -16.81
N MET A 15 -15.27 -4.70 -17.55
CA MET A 15 -14.95 -3.29 -17.34
C MET A 15 -15.41 -2.80 -15.97
N SER A 16 -16.58 -3.24 -15.50
CA SER A 16 -17.10 -2.91 -14.17
C SER A 16 -16.23 -3.49 -13.04
N ILE A 17 -15.77 -4.73 -13.20
CA ILE A 17 -14.86 -5.39 -12.25
C ILE A 17 -13.51 -4.66 -12.22
N VAL A 18 -12.93 -4.34 -13.38
CA VAL A 18 -11.65 -3.63 -13.50
C VAL A 18 -11.72 -2.23 -12.85
N SER A 19 -12.81 -1.50 -13.08
CA SER A 19 -13.04 -0.19 -12.44
C SER A 19 -13.11 -0.30 -10.91
N THR A 20 -13.84 -1.30 -10.40
CA THR A 20 -13.96 -1.53 -8.95
C THR A 20 -12.61 -1.88 -8.31
N ALA A 21 -11.80 -2.71 -8.97
CA ALA A 21 -10.45 -3.02 -8.50
C ALA A 21 -9.53 -1.79 -8.49
N ALA A 22 -9.63 -0.92 -9.49
CA ALA A 22 -8.86 0.33 -9.54
C ALA A 22 -9.22 1.28 -8.38
N ASN A 23 -10.51 1.39 -8.04
CA ASN A 23 -10.97 2.23 -6.93
C ASN A 23 -10.41 1.76 -5.58
N LEU A 24 -10.38 0.45 -5.32
CA LEU A 24 -9.81 -0.12 -4.09
C LEU A 24 -8.31 0.20 -3.94
N MET A 25 -7.56 0.12 -5.04
CA MET A 25 -6.14 0.46 -5.04
C MET A 25 -5.90 1.96 -4.82
N GLN A 26 -6.81 2.81 -5.30
CA GLN A 26 -6.75 4.25 -5.04
C GLN A 26 -7.03 4.56 -3.57
N ASP A 27 -8.05 3.95 -2.97
CA ASP A 27 -8.42 4.18 -1.56
C ASP A 27 -7.25 3.89 -0.61
N PHE A 28 -6.61 2.72 -0.77
CA PHE A 28 -5.41 2.35 -0.01
C PHE A 28 -4.28 3.38 -0.18
N LYS A 29 -4.07 3.86 -1.41
CA LYS A 29 -3.04 4.84 -1.73
C LYS A 29 -3.29 6.18 -1.04
N THR A 30 -4.55 6.58 -0.93
CA THR A 30 -4.97 7.79 -0.21
C THR A 30 -4.65 7.65 1.28
N GLY A 31 -5.05 6.53 1.90
CA GLY A 31 -4.82 6.28 3.33
C GLY A 31 -3.33 6.24 3.70
N VAL A 32 -2.48 5.69 2.83
CA VAL A 32 -1.02 5.71 3.05
C VAL A 32 -0.44 7.12 2.92
N CYS A 33 -1.04 7.98 2.11
CA CYS A 33 -0.57 9.35 1.91
C CYS A 33 -1.09 10.34 2.97
N THR A 34 -2.23 10.10 3.61
CA THR A 34 -2.81 10.98 4.64
C THR A 34 -2.41 10.56 6.05
N ASP A 35 -2.51 9.26 6.31
CA ASP A 35 -2.73 8.72 7.64
C ASP A 35 -1.63 7.75 8.07
N ILE A 36 -1.14 6.94 7.13
CA ILE A 36 -0.26 5.81 7.46
C ILE A 36 1.02 5.87 6.63
N LEU A 37 2.14 6.22 7.26
CA LEU A 37 3.45 6.09 6.62
C LEU A 37 3.94 4.64 6.71
N ILE A 38 4.13 3.96 5.57
CA ILE A 38 4.70 2.61 5.52
C ILE A 38 6.14 2.68 4.96
N PRO A 39 7.17 2.75 5.80
CA PRO A 39 8.56 2.93 5.36
C PRO A 39 9.18 1.61 4.91
N MET A 40 8.93 1.21 3.66
CA MET A 40 9.61 0.06 3.04
C MET A 40 10.90 0.53 2.34
N GLY A 41 12.04 0.14 2.89
CA GLY A 41 13.36 0.44 2.33
C GLY A 41 14.21 -0.82 2.18
N ARG A 42 14.93 -0.93 1.06
CA ARG A 42 15.82 -2.07 0.76
C ARG A 42 17.24 -1.58 0.56
N ASN A 43 18.19 -2.24 1.20
CA ASN A 43 19.61 -1.97 1.17
C ASN A 43 20.37 -3.24 0.73
N HIS A 44 21.63 -3.09 0.34
CA HIS A 44 22.47 -4.16 -0.19
C HIS A 44 22.60 -5.39 0.73
N ASN A 45 22.48 -5.18 2.04
CA ASN A 45 22.76 -6.23 3.04
C ASN A 45 21.51 -6.87 3.64
N ASN A 46 20.32 -6.32 3.38
CA ASN A 46 19.08 -6.77 4.03
C ASN A 46 18.06 -7.36 3.05
N SER A 47 18.34 -7.28 1.75
CA SER A 47 17.43 -7.69 0.69
C SER A 47 18.22 -8.08 -0.54
N MET A 48 17.79 -9.14 -1.22
CA MET A 48 18.36 -9.53 -2.53
C MET A 48 17.83 -8.70 -3.69
N PHE A 49 16.89 -7.80 -3.42
CA PHE A 49 16.36 -6.90 -4.42
C PHE A 49 17.30 -5.70 -4.60
N PRO A 50 17.27 -5.05 -5.78
CA PRO A 50 18.04 -3.84 -6.03
C PRO A 50 17.82 -2.76 -4.96
N ILE A 51 18.89 -2.02 -4.69
CA ILE A 51 18.93 -0.99 -3.64
C ILE A 51 17.85 0.07 -3.92
N ALA A 52 16.95 0.24 -2.96
CA ALA A 52 15.87 1.20 -3.00
C ALA A 52 15.62 1.74 -1.59
N PRO A 53 16.43 2.70 -1.11
CA PRO A 53 16.28 3.26 0.22
C PRO A 53 14.98 4.06 0.31
N PHE A 54 14.29 3.94 1.44
CA PHE A 54 13.11 4.73 1.72
C PHE A 54 13.51 6.21 1.89
N SER A 55 12.81 7.10 1.20
CA SER A 55 13.00 8.55 1.31
C SER A 55 11.65 9.22 1.50
N LEU A 56 11.49 9.94 2.62
CA LEU A 56 10.27 10.66 2.96
C LEU A 56 9.92 11.71 1.88
N GLN A 57 10.92 12.38 1.31
CA GLN A 57 10.69 13.39 0.27
C GLN A 57 10.11 12.77 -1.01
N LYS A 58 10.67 11.64 -1.47
CA LYS A 58 10.15 10.91 -2.62
C LYS A 58 8.73 10.38 -2.37
N HIS A 59 8.45 9.97 -1.13
CA HIS A 59 7.10 9.55 -0.74
C HIS A 59 6.09 10.72 -0.78
N MET A 60 6.47 11.90 -0.29
CA MET A 60 5.63 13.10 -0.38
C MET A 60 5.42 13.55 -1.83
N GLU A 61 6.45 13.51 -2.68
CA GLU A 61 6.35 13.80 -4.10
C GLU A 61 5.40 12.84 -4.82
N PHE A 62 5.50 11.54 -4.51
CA PHE A 62 4.57 10.54 -5.01
C PHE A 62 3.13 10.84 -4.61
N CYS A 63 2.87 11.15 -3.34
CA CYS A 63 1.53 11.52 -2.88
C CYS A 63 1.00 12.79 -3.56
N LYS A 64 1.88 13.79 -3.79
CA LYS A 64 1.52 15.03 -4.51
C LYS A 64 1.14 14.78 -5.97
N GLY A 65 1.87 13.92 -6.68
CA GLY A 65 1.61 13.60 -8.09
C GLY A 65 0.37 12.75 -8.32
N VAL A 66 -0.10 12.06 -7.28
CA VAL A 66 -1.25 11.15 -7.37
C VAL A 66 -2.56 11.87 -7.04
N PHE A 67 -2.51 12.79 -6.08
CA PHE A 67 -3.68 13.51 -5.58
C PHE A 67 -3.64 15.01 -5.90
N ASN A 68 -2.86 15.40 -6.92
CA ASN A 68 -2.72 16.78 -7.41
C ASN A 68 -2.66 17.80 -6.25
N ALA A 69 -1.63 17.67 -5.40
CA ALA A 69 -1.31 18.59 -4.29
C ALA A 69 -2.39 18.84 -3.21
N THR A 70 -3.53 18.13 -3.23
CA THR A 70 -4.65 18.40 -2.29
C THR A 70 -4.43 17.77 -0.90
N VAL A 71 -3.46 16.86 -0.78
CA VAL A 71 -3.21 16.09 0.42
C VAL A 71 -1.90 16.53 1.07
N ILE A 72 -1.99 17.10 2.29
CA ILE A 72 -0.83 17.40 3.13
C ILE A 72 -0.61 16.18 4.04
N PRO A 73 0.39 15.30 3.75
CA PRO A 73 0.70 14.17 4.61
C PRO A 73 1.06 14.66 6.01
N ARG A 74 0.44 14.10 7.04
CA ARG A 74 0.81 14.35 8.45
C ARG A 74 1.52 13.11 9.00
N PRO A 75 2.85 12.96 8.83
CA PRO A 75 3.52 11.70 9.15
C PRO A 75 3.63 11.36 10.65
N ASN A 76 3.29 12.29 11.53
CA ASN A 76 3.60 12.18 12.96
C ASN A 76 2.42 11.66 13.80
N TRP A 77 1.18 11.86 13.36
CA TRP A 77 0.01 11.77 14.26
C TRP A 77 -0.30 10.34 14.72
N ILE A 78 -0.19 9.35 13.82
CA ILE A 78 -0.43 7.94 14.18
C ILE A 78 0.69 7.40 15.07
N LEU A 79 1.92 7.86 14.84
CA LEU A 79 3.09 7.43 15.61
C LEU A 79 3.12 8.09 17.00
N THR A 80 2.57 9.30 17.16
CA THR A 80 2.41 9.93 18.48
C THR A 80 1.31 9.29 19.31
N GLU A 81 0.21 8.86 18.69
CA GLU A 81 -0.92 8.24 19.40
C GLU A 81 -0.73 6.72 19.63
N PHE A 82 -0.06 6.02 18.71
CA PHE A 82 -0.01 4.54 18.70
C PHE A 82 1.38 3.93 18.45
N GLY A 83 2.43 4.73 18.26
CA GLY A 83 3.68 4.29 17.61
C GLY A 83 4.71 3.54 18.46
N GLY A 84 4.42 3.15 19.70
CA GLY A 84 5.49 2.76 20.62
C GLY A 84 5.41 1.35 21.16
N ARG A 85 4.39 1.09 21.98
CA ARG A 85 4.21 -0.14 22.75
C ARG A 85 2.74 -0.27 23.06
N VAL A 86 2.07 -1.24 22.47
CA VAL A 86 0.70 -1.62 22.84
C VAL A 86 0.78 -2.36 24.18
N SER A 87 1.06 -1.63 25.27
CA SER A 87 1.13 -2.20 26.63
C SER A 87 -0.09 -1.85 27.47
N PHE A 88 -1.05 -1.08 26.94
CA PHE A 88 -2.14 -0.50 27.72
C PHE A 88 -3.56 -0.93 27.31
N LEU A 89 -3.71 -1.86 26.34
CA LEU A 89 -5.01 -2.43 25.99
C LEU A 89 -5.06 -3.89 26.47
N PRO A 90 -5.79 -4.20 27.57
CA PRO A 90 -6.08 -5.59 27.90
C PRO A 90 -6.93 -6.16 26.74
N ASP A 91 -6.54 -7.34 26.25
CA ASP A 91 -7.28 -8.18 25.27
C ASP A 91 -6.95 -8.08 23.77
N ASN A 92 -5.82 -7.49 23.35
CA ASN A 92 -5.38 -7.57 21.94
C ASN A 92 -4.47 -8.79 21.67
N ILE A 93 -4.86 -9.66 20.73
CA ILE A 93 -4.04 -10.79 20.25
C ILE A 93 -3.28 -10.38 18.99
N HIS A 94 -1.96 -10.32 19.06
CA HIS A 94 -1.08 -10.06 17.92
C HIS A 94 -0.46 -11.37 17.42
N SER A 95 -0.97 -11.88 16.29
CA SER A 95 -0.45 -13.11 15.65
C SER A 95 0.63 -12.77 14.63
N HIS A 96 1.83 -13.32 14.79
CA HIS A 96 2.94 -13.21 13.84
C HIS A 96 3.33 -14.60 13.34
N SER A 97 3.45 -14.77 12.02
CA SER A 97 3.93 -16.01 11.40
C SER A 97 5.38 -15.82 10.94
N ASN A 98 6.26 -16.76 11.29
CA ASN A 98 7.66 -16.73 10.85
C ASN A 98 7.85 -17.70 9.68
N VAL A 99 7.93 -17.17 8.46
CA VAL A 99 8.17 -17.95 7.25
C VAL A 99 9.67 -17.86 6.91
N PRO A 100 10.39 -19.00 6.81
CA PRO A 100 11.81 -18.98 6.47
C PRO A 100 12.00 -18.51 5.02
N VAL A 101 12.56 -17.32 4.85
CA VAL A 101 12.98 -16.79 3.56
C VAL A 101 14.43 -17.19 3.29
N LYS A 102 14.67 -17.98 2.23
CA LYS A 102 16.02 -18.37 1.83
C LYS A 102 16.59 -17.32 0.88
N MET A 103 17.68 -16.68 1.29
CA MET A 103 18.37 -15.70 0.47
C MET A 103 19.23 -16.43 -0.58
N SER A 104 18.87 -16.38 -1.86
CA SER A 104 19.65 -16.90 -2.98
C SER A 104 20.46 -15.79 -3.63
N SER A 105 21.69 -15.54 -3.20
CA SER A 105 22.58 -14.60 -3.90
C SER A 105 22.78 -15.04 -5.35
N SER A 106 22.30 -14.23 -6.31
CA SER A 106 22.75 -14.26 -7.71
C SER A 106 24.02 -13.45 -7.87
#